data_AF-A0A7S2EQG6-F1
#
_entry.id   AF-A0A7S2EQG6-F1
#
_cell.length_a   1.000
_cell.length_b   1.000
_cell.length_c   1.000
_cell.angle_alpha   90.00
_cell.angle_beta   90.00
_cell.angle_gamma   90.00
#
_symmetry.space_group_name_H-M   'P 1'
#
loop_
_entity.id
_entity.type
_entity.pdbx_description
1 polymer ?
#
loop_
_entity_poly.entity_id
_entity_poly.type
_entity_poly.pdbx_seq_one_letter_code
_entity_poly.pdbx_strand_id
1 'polypeptide(L)'
;AFLEEAKRSGDITADVLGHGRYSGAKYGLWTLCRHPNYFFEFMCWTSFTISAIPSAMEWMQDDALGGGIVVRFGVFLVLFYTVRGVYDCLVYWTGAEPAEARSVERRPLYKDYQRCTNVLFPISLPFFDHHRSPGWPLVGKHTSLPKLE
;
A
#
# COMPACT_ATOMS: atom_id res chain seq x y z
N ALA A 1 13.46 4.61 17.54
CA ALA A 1 13.42 3.35 18.31
C ALA A 1 14.10 2.21 17.55
N PHE A 2 13.51 1.70 16.45
CA PHE A 2 14.11 0.62 15.65
C PHE A 2 15.53 0.93 15.15
N LEU A 3 15.76 2.09 14.53
CA LEU A 3 17.08 2.43 13.98
C LEU A 3 18.18 2.48 15.06
N GLU A 4 17.84 2.95 16.27
CA GLU A 4 18.77 2.96 17.39
C GLU A 4 19.07 1.55 17.90
N GLU A 5 18.06 0.68 17.93
CA GLU A 5 18.19 -0.73 18.27
C GLU A 5 19.03 -1.50 17.23
N ALA A 6 18.79 -1.24 15.95
CA ALA A 6 19.53 -1.83 14.83
C ALA A 6 21.00 -1.37 14.82
N LYS A 7 21.26 -0.06 15.01
CA LYS A 7 22.62 0.48 15.18
C LYS A 7 23.36 -0.16 16.35
N ARG A 8 22.70 -0.30 17.51
CA ARG A 8 23.26 -0.97 18.69
C ARG A 8 23.63 -2.42 18.43
N SER A 9 22.87 -3.10 17.57
CA SER A 9 23.11 -4.50 17.23
C SER A 9 24.11 -4.73 16.09
N GLY A 10 24.60 -3.65 15.46
CA GLY A 10 25.67 -3.67 14.47
C GLY A 10 25.25 -3.94 13.02
N ASP A 11 23.98 -4.29 12.73
CA ASP A 11 23.53 -4.73 11.40
C ASP A 11 22.34 -3.93 10.85
N ILE A 12 22.42 -2.60 10.95
CA ILE A 12 21.39 -1.70 10.41
C ILE A 12 21.15 -1.86 8.89
N THR A 13 22.14 -2.39 8.17
CA THR A 13 22.09 -2.59 6.72
C THR A 13 21.31 -3.81 6.31
N ALA A 14 21.34 -4.90 7.08
CA ALA A 14 20.56 -6.09 6.76
C ALA A 14 19.21 -6.12 7.47
N ASP A 15 19.11 -5.55 8.68
CA ASP A 15 17.92 -5.65 9.51
C ASP A 15 16.69 -5.01 8.88
N VAL A 16 15.52 -5.64 9.04
CA VAL A 16 14.24 -5.19 8.47
C VAL A 16 13.17 -5.18 9.57
N LEU A 17 12.40 -4.10 9.63
CA LEU A 17 11.29 -3.95 10.56
C LEU A 17 10.19 -4.97 10.23
N GLY A 18 9.71 -5.73 11.21
CA GLY A 18 8.71 -6.79 10.98
C GLY A 18 9.29 -8.13 10.50
N HIS A 19 10.62 -8.27 10.42
CA HIS A 19 11.27 -9.51 9.98
C HIS A 19 12.45 -9.90 10.88
N GLY A 20 12.80 -11.19 10.90
CA GLY A 20 13.90 -11.73 11.71
C GLY A 20 13.77 -11.37 13.19
N ARG A 21 14.82 -10.75 13.75
CA ARG A 21 14.85 -10.34 15.18
C ARG A 21 13.78 -9.29 15.54
N TYR A 22 13.20 -8.61 14.55
CA TYR A 22 12.22 -7.54 14.71
C TYR A 22 10.79 -7.94 14.36
N SER A 23 10.47 -9.24 14.37
CA SER A 23 9.11 -9.75 14.16
C SER A 23 8.30 -9.92 15.46
N GLY A 24 8.81 -9.46 16.59
CA GLY A 24 8.11 -9.53 17.89
C GLY A 24 6.94 -8.55 18.02
N ALA A 25 6.18 -8.66 19.12
CA ALA A 25 4.96 -7.88 19.37
C ALA A 25 5.15 -6.35 19.26
N LYS A 26 6.33 -5.84 19.64
CA LYS A 26 6.68 -4.42 19.54
C LYS A 26 6.55 -3.85 18.12
N TYR A 27 6.81 -4.69 17.10
CA TYR A 27 6.74 -4.32 15.69
C TYR A 27 5.75 -5.20 14.91
N GLY A 28 4.79 -5.81 15.62
CA GLY A 28 3.86 -6.79 15.07
C GLY A 28 2.99 -6.26 13.91
N LEU A 29 2.72 -4.96 13.84
CA LEU A 29 1.98 -4.39 12.70
C LEU A 29 2.73 -4.60 11.37
N TRP A 30 4.06 -4.55 11.40
CA TRP A 30 4.91 -4.79 10.25
C TRP A 30 5.04 -6.28 9.91
N THR A 31 4.67 -7.20 10.81
CA THR A 31 4.61 -8.63 10.43
C THR A 31 3.33 -8.95 9.65
N LEU A 32 2.25 -8.19 9.87
CA LEU A 32 0.97 -8.35 9.19
C LEU A 32 0.98 -7.76 7.77
N CYS A 33 1.48 -6.54 7.61
CA CYS A 33 1.63 -5.88 6.33
C CYS A 33 2.86 -4.97 6.34
N ARG A 34 3.44 -4.68 5.18
CA ARG A 34 4.71 -3.95 5.08
C ARG A 34 4.55 -2.46 5.40
N HIS A 35 3.39 -1.89 5.10
CA HIS A 35 3.07 -0.49 5.32
C HIS A 35 1.75 -0.33 6.10
N PRO A 36 1.75 -0.63 7.41
CA PRO A 36 0.54 -0.51 8.23
C PRO A 36 0.00 0.93 8.27
N ASN A 37 0.88 1.93 8.17
CA ASN A 37 0.51 3.34 8.05
C ASN A 37 -0.30 3.62 6.77
N TYR A 38 0.11 3.06 5.61
CA TYR A 38 -0.66 3.21 4.37
C TYR A 38 -1.98 2.48 4.44
N PHE A 39 -2.03 1.32 5.11
CA PHE A 39 -3.29 0.61 5.34
C PHE A 39 -4.29 1.47 6.13
N PHE A 40 -3.86 2.09 7.24
CA PHE A 40 -4.75 2.95 8.01
C PHE A 40 -5.16 4.22 7.26
N GLU A 41 -4.28 4.79 6.45
CA GLU A 41 -4.65 5.91 5.57
C GLU A 41 -5.71 5.50 4.54
N PHE A 42 -5.54 4.33 3.90
CA PHE A 42 -6.54 3.76 2.99
C PHE A 42 -7.89 3.54 3.70
N MET A 43 -7.87 3.04 4.94
CA MET A 43 -9.09 2.85 5.73
C MET A 43 -9.79 4.17 6.07
N CYS A 44 -9.05 5.24 6.34
CA CYS A 44 -9.62 6.58 6.54
C CYS A 44 -10.31 7.12 5.28
N TRP A 45 -9.69 6.99 4.11
CA TRP A 45 -10.31 7.41 2.85
C TRP A 45 -11.52 6.54 2.49
N THR A 46 -11.46 5.24 2.80
CA THR A 46 -12.60 4.34 2.65
C THR A 46 -13.74 4.73 3.58
N SER A 47 -13.47 5.13 4.83
CA SER A 47 -14.50 5.57 5.75
C SER A 47 -15.19 6.86 5.29
N PHE A 48 -14.44 7.85 4.78
CA PHE A 48 -15.02 9.05 4.18
C PHE A 48 -15.91 8.72 2.98
N THR A 49 -15.48 7.79 2.13
CA THR A 49 -16.29 7.33 0.98
C THR A 49 -17.59 6.68 1.45
N ILE A 50 -17.53 5.82 2.47
CA ILE A 50 -18.72 5.17 3.05
C ILE A 50 -19.67 6.22 3.69
N SER A 51 -19.12 7.19 4.43
CA SER A 51 -19.91 8.26 5.04
C SER A 51 -20.61 9.15 4.02
N ALA A 52 -20.11 9.23 2.78
CA ALA A 52 -20.74 9.99 1.71
C ALA A 52 -21.93 9.27 1.04
N ILE A 53 -22.10 7.95 1.28
CA ILE A 53 -23.14 7.14 0.61
C ILE A 53 -24.55 7.67 0.81
N PRO A 54 -25.01 8.06 2.03
CA PRO A 54 -26.39 8.53 2.20
C PRO A 54 -26.68 9.78 1.36
N SER A 55 -25.79 10.77 1.36
CA SER A 55 -25.93 11.98 0.55
C SER A 55 -25.88 11.67 -0.96
N ALA A 56 -25.01 10.75 -1.36
CA ALA A 56 -24.96 10.27 -2.75
C ALA A 56 -26.27 9.59 -3.17
N MET A 57 -26.92 8.84 -2.29
CA MET A 57 -28.21 8.20 -2.55
C MET A 57 -29.34 9.21 -2.72
N GLU A 58 -29.38 10.25 -1.88
CA GLU A 58 -30.34 11.35 -2.03
C GLU A 58 -30.22 12.04 -3.40
N TRP A 59 -28.99 12.35 -3.82
CA TRP A 59 -28.71 12.93 -5.14
C TRP A 59 -29.13 12.03 -6.31
N MET A 60 -29.01 10.71 -6.17
CA MET A 60 -29.41 9.76 -7.22
C MET A 60 -30.94 9.62 -7.35
N GLN A 61 -31.70 10.02 -6.33
CA GLN A 61 -33.16 9.96 -6.28
C GLN A 61 -33.84 11.29 -6.64
N ASP A 62 -33.09 12.40 -6.64
CA ASP A 62 -33.61 13.72 -6.98
C ASP A 62 -33.72 13.90 -8.51
N ASP A 63 -34.96 13.86 -9.02
CA ASP A 63 -35.27 14.07 -10.44
C ASP A 63 -34.98 15.51 -10.90
N ALA A 64 -34.95 16.51 -10.01
CA ALA A 64 -34.68 17.91 -10.34
C ALA A 64 -33.18 18.19 -10.50
N LEU A 65 -32.31 17.47 -9.80
CA LEU A 65 -30.85 17.53 -9.93
C LEU A 65 -30.29 16.59 -11.03
N GLY A 66 -31.18 15.90 -11.75
CA GLY A 66 -30.80 15.06 -12.89
C GLY A 66 -30.47 13.62 -12.51
N GLY A 67 -31.21 13.01 -11.57
CA GLY A 67 -31.19 11.58 -11.17
C GLY A 67 -31.32 10.53 -12.30
N GLY A 68 -31.19 10.95 -13.56
CA GLY A 68 -30.92 10.10 -14.71
C GLY A 68 -29.55 9.42 -14.67
N ILE A 69 -29.32 8.59 -15.67
CA ILE A 69 -28.17 7.66 -15.73
C ILE A 69 -26.80 8.35 -15.59
N VAL A 70 -26.68 9.60 -16.04
CA VAL A 70 -25.43 10.37 -16.00
C VAL A 70 -25.00 10.68 -14.56
N VAL A 71 -25.91 11.15 -13.70
CA VAL A 71 -25.60 11.44 -12.29
C VAL A 71 -25.25 10.16 -11.54
N ARG A 72 -26.03 9.10 -11.75
CA ARG A 72 -25.77 7.79 -11.12
C ARG A 72 -24.39 7.25 -11.49
N PHE A 73 -24.02 7.35 -12.76
CA PHE A 73 -22.70 6.95 -13.22
C PHE A 73 -21.60 7.85 -12.68
N GLY A 74 -21.81 9.17 -12.65
CA GLY A 74 -20.86 10.14 -12.08
C GLY A 74 -20.58 9.90 -10.60
N VAL A 75 -21.63 9.69 -9.79
CA VAL A 75 -21.53 9.34 -8.38
C VAL A 75 -20.77 8.03 -8.19
N PHE A 76 -21.13 6.99 -8.96
CA PHE A 76 -20.42 5.71 -8.91
C PHE A 76 -18.93 5.89 -9.23
N LEU A 77 -18.60 6.62 -10.29
CA LEU A 77 -17.21 6.90 -10.67
C LEU A 77 -16.46 7.64 -9.57
N VAL A 78 -17.04 8.68 -8.96
CA VAL A 78 -16.38 9.44 -7.88
C VAL A 78 -16.09 8.55 -6.68
N LEU A 79 -17.07 7.76 -6.23
CA LEU A 79 -16.88 6.86 -5.08
C LEU A 79 -15.83 5.78 -5.40
N PHE A 80 -15.92 5.18 -6.60
CA PHE A 80 -14.96 4.17 -7.05
C PHE A 80 -13.54 4.74 -7.17
N TYR A 81 -13.37 5.88 -7.87
CA TYR A 81 -12.07 6.50 -8.08
C TYR A 81 -11.47 7.07 -6.79
N THR A 82 -12.28 7.46 -5.81
CA THR A 82 -11.75 7.87 -4.49
C THR A 82 -11.04 6.68 -3.84
N VAL A 83 -11.69 5.53 -3.74
CA VAL A 83 -11.08 4.34 -3.13
C VAL A 83 -9.92 3.81 -3.99
N ARG A 84 -10.14 3.68 -5.30
CA ARG A 84 -9.13 3.13 -6.22
C ARG A 84 -7.93 4.05 -6.38
N GLY A 85 -8.15 5.36 -6.52
CA GLY A 85 -7.11 6.36 -6.69
C GLY A 85 -6.23 6.48 -5.45
N VAL A 86 -6.82 6.46 -4.24
CA VAL A 86 -6.05 6.43 -3.00
C VAL A 86 -5.20 5.16 -2.91
N TYR A 87 -5.75 4.00 -3.26
CA TYR A 87 -4.96 2.78 -3.34
C TYR A 87 -3.77 2.91 -4.31
N ASP A 88 -3.99 3.45 -5.52
CA ASP A 88 -2.93 3.61 -6.52
C ASP A 88 -1.86 4.62 -6.08
N CYS A 89 -2.26 5.72 -5.43
CA CYS A 89 -1.34 6.65 -4.79
C CYS A 89 -0.46 5.97 -3.74
N LEU A 90 -1.08 5.21 -2.84
CA LEU A 90 -0.40 4.57 -1.70
C LEU A 90 0.45 3.36 -2.09
N VAL A 91 0.12 2.65 -3.17
CA VAL A 91 0.87 1.45 -3.57
C VAL A 91 1.86 1.75 -4.69
N TYR A 92 1.47 2.47 -5.73
CA TYR A 92 2.26 2.57 -6.96
C TYR A 92 2.91 3.94 -7.17
N TRP A 93 2.19 5.05 -6.95
CA TRP A 93 2.68 6.36 -7.38
C TRP A 93 3.66 6.99 -6.39
N THR A 94 3.23 7.19 -5.15
CA THR A 94 4.02 7.94 -4.15
C THR A 94 4.29 7.16 -2.86
N GLY A 95 3.65 6.00 -2.69
CA GLY A 95 3.78 5.20 -1.46
C GLY A 95 4.74 4.01 -1.57
N ALA A 96 4.21 2.80 -1.54
CA ALA A 96 4.98 1.58 -1.29
C ALA A 96 6.05 1.30 -2.36
N GLU A 97 5.71 1.37 -3.64
CA GLU A 97 6.65 1.11 -4.76
C GLU A 97 7.93 1.96 -4.64
N PRO A 98 7.87 3.31 -4.65
CA PRO A 98 9.09 4.11 -4.53
C PRO A 98 9.81 3.93 -3.17
N ALA A 99 9.06 3.68 -2.08
CA ALA A 99 9.65 3.45 -0.76
C ALA A 99 10.43 2.12 -0.67
N GLU A 100 9.95 1.07 -1.34
CA GLU A 100 10.56 -0.26 -1.33
C GLU A 100 11.74 -0.40 -2.30
N ALA A 101 11.77 0.37 -3.40
CA ALA A 101 12.83 0.29 -4.41
C ALA A 101 14.24 0.34 -3.79
N ARG A 102 14.50 1.34 -2.93
CA ARG A 102 15.79 1.46 -2.24
C ARG A 102 16.02 0.35 -1.21
N SER A 103 14.97 -0.12 -0.55
CA SER A 103 15.07 -1.16 0.48
C SER A 103 15.48 -2.49 -0.14
N VAL A 104 14.93 -2.83 -1.30
CA VAL A 104 15.30 -4.03 -2.09
C VAL A 104 16.77 -4.03 -2.50
N GLU A 105 17.31 -2.88 -2.88
CA GLU A 105 18.72 -2.75 -3.30
C GLU A 105 19.68 -2.84 -2.11
N ARG A 106 19.34 -2.20 -0.98
CA ARG A 106 20.28 -1.98 0.12
C ARG A 106 20.20 -3.01 1.23
N ARG A 107 19.07 -3.71 1.39
CA ARG A 107 18.83 -4.62 2.52
C ARG A 107 18.68 -6.05 2.01
N PRO A 108 19.68 -6.92 2.22
CA PRO A 108 19.65 -8.31 1.76
C PRO A 108 18.40 -9.09 2.21
N LEU A 109 17.96 -8.90 3.47
CA LEU A 109 16.82 -9.61 4.05
C LEU A 109 15.46 -9.06 3.60
N TYR A 110 15.42 -7.94 2.88
CA TYR A 110 14.14 -7.32 2.50
C TYR A 110 13.35 -8.18 1.50
N LYS A 111 14.07 -8.91 0.63
CA LYS A 111 13.44 -9.85 -0.31
C LYS A 111 12.78 -11.02 0.42
N ASP A 112 13.33 -11.46 1.54
CA ASP A 112 12.72 -12.50 2.38
C ASP A 112 11.48 -11.98 3.10
N TYR A 113 11.54 -10.75 3.60
CA TYR A 113 10.38 -10.06 4.17
C TYR A 113 9.23 -9.90 3.15
N GLN A 114 9.52 -9.57 1.89
CA GLN A 114 8.50 -9.51 0.83
C GLN A 114 7.79 -10.85 0.60
N ARG A 115 8.50 -11.98 0.73
CA ARG A 115 7.90 -13.32 0.56
C ARG A 115 6.83 -13.61 1.58
N CYS A 116 6.99 -13.15 2.82
CA CYS A 116 6.11 -13.53 3.93
C CYS A 116 5.06 -12.48 4.28
N THR A 117 5.21 -11.22 3.84
CA THR A 117 4.38 -10.10 4.31
C THR A 117 3.79 -9.32 3.14
N ASN A 118 2.48 -9.08 3.16
CA ASN A 118 1.75 -8.33 2.13
C ASN A 118 2.10 -6.83 2.15
N VAL A 119 1.99 -6.10 1.03
CA VAL A 119 2.23 -4.63 1.02
C VAL A 119 1.26 -3.89 1.95
N LEU A 120 -0.04 -4.01 1.68
CA LEU A 120 -1.07 -3.15 2.25
C LEU A 120 -2.02 -3.92 3.17
N PHE A 121 -2.68 -4.95 2.67
CA PHE A 121 -3.71 -5.66 3.44
C PHE A 121 -3.08 -6.69 4.39
N PRO A 122 -3.41 -6.68 5.70
CA PRO A 122 -2.86 -7.63 6.67
C PRO A 122 -3.36 -9.08 6.46
N ILE A 123 -4.38 -9.25 5.62
CA ILE A 123 -4.94 -10.54 5.23
C ILE A 123 -4.77 -10.74 3.72
N SER A 124 -4.53 -11.99 3.32
CA SER A 124 -4.44 -12.35 1.91
C SER A 124 -5.84 -12.45 1.31
N LEU A 125 -6.27 -11.41 0.61
CA LEU A 125 -7.51 -11.40 -0.15
C LEU A 125 -7.36 -12.22 -1.44
N PRO A 126 -8.37 -13.03 -1.82
CA PRO A 126 -8.37 -13.72 -3.11
C PRO A 126 -8.45 -12.71 -4.26
N PHE A 127 -7.87 -13.06 -5.42
CA PHE A 127 -7.85 -12.24 -6.65
C PHE A 127 -7.11 -10.90 -6.55
N PHE A 128 -6.36 -10.67 -5.46
CA PHE A 128 -5.61 -9.45 -5.22
C PHE A 128 -4.11 -9.74 -5.19
N ASP A 129 -3.32 -8.96 -5.94
CA ASP A 129 -1.86 -9.04 -5.85
C ASP A 129 -1.38 -8.28 -4.61
N HIS A 130 -0.80 -9.04 -3.67
CA HIS A 130 -0.24 -8.49 -2.43
C HIS A 130 1.23 -8.08 -2.57
N HIS A 131 1.79 -8.16 -3.78
CA HIS A 131 3.17 -7.83 -4.15
C HIS A 131 4.17 -8.54 -3.23
N ARG A 132 3.99 -9.85 -3.06
CA ARG A 132 4.91 -10.71 -2.29
C ARG A 132 6.09 -11.25 -3.10
N SER A 133 6.19 -10.80 -4.35
CA SER A 133 7.25 -11.16 -5.27
C SER A 133 8.59 -10.56 -4.81
N PRO A 134 9.62 -11.39 -4.56
CA PRO A 134 10.93 -10.91 -4.13
C PRO A 134 11.53 -9.94 -5.15
N GLY A 135 11.93 -8.77 -4.67
CA GLY A 135 12.53 -7.72 -5.49
C GLY A 135 11.54 -6.75 -6.12
N TRP A 136 10.23 -6.87 -5.86
CA TRP A 136 9.26 -5.84 -6.24
C TRP A 136 9.66 -4.49 -5.60
N PRO A 137 9.57 -3.35 -6.29
CA PRO A 137 9.02 -3.11 -7.63
C PRO A 137 10.04 -3.24 -8.77
N LEU A 138 11.28 -3.66 -8.49
CA LEU A 138 12.38 -3.68 -9.46
C LEU A 138 12.40 -4.94 -10.34
N VAL A 139 11.54 -5.91 -10.06
CA VAL A 139 11.35 -7.11 -10.91
C VAL A 139 11.02 -6.66 -12.34
N GLY A 140 11.94 -6.91 -13.27
CA GLY A 140 11.80 -6.55 -14.69
C GLY A 140 12.35 -5.17 -15.11
N LYS A 141 12.73 -4.28 -14.17
CA LYS A 141 13.26 -2.93 -14.50
C LYS A 141 14.78 -2.88 -14.76
N HIS A 142 15.54 -3.92 -14.38
CA HIS A 142 16.99 -3.98 -14.62
C HIS A 142 17.41 -4.39 -16.05
N THR A 143 16.46 -4.57 -16.97
CA THR A 143 16.73 -5.00 -18.35
C THR A 143 16.93 -3.87 -19.37
N SER A 144 16.82 -2.57 -19.00
CA SER A 144 16.76 -1.53 -20.06
C SER A 144 17.21 -0.10 -19.72
N LEU A 145 18.05 0.14 -18.71
CA LEU A 145 18.71 1.45 -18.62
C LEU A 145 20.18 1.31 -19.04
N PRO A 146 20.55 1.72 -20.27
CA PRO A 146 21.96 1.81 -20.63
C PRO A 146 22.65 2.77 -19.66
N LYS A 147 23.80 2.35 -19.15
CA LYS A 147 24.69 3.25 -18.42
C LYS A 147 25.04 4.38 -19.38
N LEU A 148 24.68 5.61 -19.03
CA LEU A 148 25.23 6.79 -19.69
C LEU A 148 26.71 6.84 -19.29
N GLU A 149 27.56 6.47 -20.23
CA GLU A 149 29.01 6.72 -20.21
C GLU A 149 29.30 8.19 -20.55
#